data_AF-A0A502EGF3-F1
#
_entry.id   AF-A0A502EGF3-F1
#
_cell.length_a   1.000
_cell.length_b   1.000
_cell.length_c   1.000
_cell.angle_alpha   90.00
_cell.angle_beta   90.00
_cell.angle_gamma   90.00
#
_symmetry.space_group_name_H-M   'P 1'
#
loop_
_entity.id
_entity.type
_entity.pdbx_description
1 polymer ?
#
loop_
_entity_poly.entity_id
_entity_poly.type
_entity_poly.pdbx_seq_one_letter_code
_entity_poly.pdbx_strand_id
1 'polypeptide(L)'
;MKLFITGISTDVGKTITSAIVVEALEADYWKPIQAGDLDNSDSHKIKSKISNLQSKIFENAYKLNTPASPHLAAEIDGITIDLKQIIEPETDNHLVIEGAGGIFVPLNESDTIIDLIQPDYKVIVVSRHYLGSINHTLLTIEAIRNRGFEVAGIIFSGSENKSTENLILNKTGIKCIGRIDEEPYFDQNVIREYADLFRDNLLAL
;
A
#
# COMPACT_ATOMS: atom_id res chain seq x y z
N MET A 1 13.19 -4.64 7.12
CA MET A 1 12.27 -5.35 6.20
C MET A 1 11.67 -4.36 5.24
N LYS A 2 11.41 -4.76 3.99
CA LYS A 2 10.76 -3.91 2.98
C LYS A 2 9.34 -4.44 2.71
N LEU A 3 8.34 -3.61 2.96
CA LEU A 3 6.92 -3.97 2.89
C LEU A 3 6.27 -3.20 1.75
N PHE A 4 5.83 -3.89 0.70
CA PHE A 4 5.13 -3.27 -0.42
C PHE A 4 3.62 -3.33 -0.18
N ILE A 5 3.00 -2.17 0.09
CA ILE A 5 1.57 -2.03 0.33
C ILE A 5 0.87 -1.79 -1.00
N THR A 6 0.06 -2.74 -1.41
CA THR A 6 -0.81 -2.63 -2.59
C THR A 6 -2.28 -2.77 -2.20
N GLY A 7 -3.19 -2.45 -3.12
CA GLY A 7 -4.62 -2.51 -2.90
C GLY A 7 -5.32 -3.29 -3.98
N ILE A 8 -6.51 -3.80 -3.66
CA ILE A 8 -7.39 -4.44 -4.67
C ILE A 8 -8.02 -3.42 -5.63
N SER A 9 -7.92 -2.12 -5.32
CA SER A 9 -8.40 -0.99 -6.12
C SER A 9 -7.82 0.34 -5.58
N THR A 10 -8.25 1.46 -6.16
CA THR A 10 -8.10 2.81 -5.61
C THR A 10 -9.03 3.01 -4.39
N ASP A 11 -8.66 3.90 -3.46
CA ASP A 11 -9.45 4.26 -2.27
C ASP A 11 -9.84 3.11 -1.32
N VAL A 12 -9.09 2.01 -1.35
CA VAL A 12 -9.29 0.86 -0.45
C VAL A 12 -8.67 1.03 0.94
N GLY A 13 -8.06 2.20 1.23
CA GLY A 13 -7.41 2.47 2.52
C GLY A 13 -5.90 2.19 2.57
N LYS A 14 -5.19 2.18 1.42
CA LYS A 14 -3.74 2.00 1.37
C LYS A 14 -2.99 3.00 2.25
N THR A 15 -3.25 4.30 2.12
CA THR A 15 -2.56 5.35 2.89
C THR A 15 -2.73 5.19 4.40
N ILE A 16 -3.93 4.83 4.86
CA ILE A 16 -4.19 4.56 6.28
C ILE A 16 -3.43 3.29 6.72
N THR A 17 -3.46 2.25 5.90
CA THR A 17 -2.68 1.03 6.15
C THR A 17 -1.19 1.33 6.25
N SER A 18 -0.63 2.08 5.31
CA SER A 18 0.76 2.51 5.31
C SER A 18 1.09 3.28 6.58
N ALA A 19 0.24 4.22 7.02
CA ALA A 19 0.45 4.97 8.26
C ALA A 19 0.51 4.06 9.50
N ILE A 20 -0.38 3.08 9.58
CA ILE A 20 -0.41 2.09 10.66
C ILE A 20 0.87 1.25 10.67
N VAL A 21 1.30 0.75 9.51
CA VAL A 21 2.51 -0.07 9.39
C VAL A 21 3.77 0.74 9.70
N VAL A 22 3.83 1.99 9.22
CA VAL A 22 4.90 2.94 9.53
C VAL A 22 4.97 3.20 11.03
N GLU A 23 3.85 3.47 11.69
CA GLU A 23 3.80 3.69 13.14
C GLU A 23 4.16 2.42 13.94
N ALA A 24 3.68 1.24 13.51
CA ALA A 24 3.89 -0.02 14.22
C ALA A 24 5.35 -0.48 14.19
N LEU A 25 6.05 -0.23 13.08
CA LEU A 25 7.42 -0.67 12.88
C LEU A 25 8.43 0.48 13.00
N GLU A 26 7.96 1.69 13.28
CA GLU A 26 8.75 2.93 13.18
C GLU A 26 9.51 3.00 11.84
N ALA A 27 8.90 2.47 10.78
CA ALA A 27 9.51 2.27 9.49
C ALA A 27 9.64 3.58 8.72
N ASP A 28 10.57 3.67 7.80
CA ASP A 28 10.57 4.73 6.81
C ASP A 28 9.45 4.50 5.78
N TYR A 29 9.03 5.57 5.13
CA TYR A 29 7.96 5.54 4.13
C TYR A 29 8.43 6.09 2.80
N TRP A 30 8.05 5.41 1.73
CA TRP A 30 8.24 5.87 0.37
C TRP A 30 7.04 5.54 -0.50
N LYS A 31 6.58 6.54 -1.25
CA LYS A 31 5.60 6.33 -2.32
C LYS A 31 6.28 6.66 -3.64
N PRO A 32 6.62 5.67 -4.48
CA PRO A 32 7.40 5.95 -5.69
C PRO A 32 6.68 6.92 -6.64
N ILE A 33 5.37 6.75 -6.80
CA ILE A 33 4.55 7.52 -7.74
C ILE A 33 3.40 8.20 -7.00
N GLN A 34 3.38 9.53 -7.06
CA GLN A 34 2.25 10.36 -6.62
C GLN A 34 1.56 10.96 -7.84
N ALA A 35 0.25 10.78 -7.95
CA ALA A 35 -0.57 11.41 -8.99
C ALA A 35 -1.72 12.20 -8.35
N GLY A 36 -1.75 13.51 -8.58
CA GLY A 36 -2.69 14.44 -7.96
C GLY A 36 -2.37 14.76 -6.50
N ASP A 37 -3.09 15.75 -5.99
CA ASP A 37 -3.12 16.15 -4.57
C ASP A 37 -1.71 16.47 -4.01
N LEU A 38 -0.86 17.18 -4.74
CA LEU A 38 0.55 17.38 -4.37
C LEU A 38 0.73 18.16 -3.05
N ASP A 39 -0.18 19.09 -2.75
CA ASP A 39 -0.17 19.89 -1.51
C ASP A 39 -0.72 19.13 -0.29
N ASN A 40 -1.37 17.99 -0.50
CA ASN A 40 -1.88 17.11 0.55
C ASN A 40 -1.66 15.63 0.16
N SER A 41 -0.47 15.35 -0.36
CA SER A 41 -0.13 14.04 -0.90
C SER A 41 -0.16 12.96 0.17
N ASP A 42 -0.07 11.69 -0.24
CA ASP A 42 -0.03 10.60 0.72
C ASP A 42 1.14 10.74 1.71
N SER A 43 2.30 11.20 1.26
CA SER A 43 3.43 11.54 2.14
C SER A 43 3.06 12.57 3.21
N HIS A 44 2.28 13.61 2.88
CA HIS A 44 1.79 14.59 3.86
C HIS A 44 0.77 13.97 4.82
N LYS A 45 -0.11 13.12 4.31
CA LYS A 45 -1.09 12.37 5.11
C LYS A 45 -0.40 11.43 6.09
N ILE A 46 0.60 10.65 5.67
CA ILE A 46 1.41 9.81 6.56
C ILE A 46 2.04 10.67 7.65
N LYS A 47 2.74 11.75 7.27
CA LYS A 47 3.43 12.63 8.22
C LYS A 47 2.52 13.18 9.32
N SER A 48 1.28 13.54 8.97
CA SER A 48 0.30 14.09 9.93
C SER A 48 -0.37 13.03 10.79
N LYS A 49 -0.32 11.75 10.38
CA LYS A 49 -1.01 10.62 11.02
C LYS A 49 -0.15 9.78 11.94
N ILE A 50 1.16 9.76 11.73
CA ILE A 50 2.10 9.05 12.60
C ILE A 50 2.51 9.94 13.78
N SER A 51 2.87 9.34 14.91
CA SER A 51 3.30 10.05 16.11
C SER A 51 4.74 9.76 16.51
N ASN A 52 5.33 8.68 15.98
CA ASN A 52 6.75 8.39 16.14
C ASN A 52 7.64 9.45 15.46
N LEU A 53 8.86 9.63 15.95
CA LEU A 53 9.83 10.63 15.46
C LEU A 53 10.97 10.00 14.65
N GLN A 54 10.90 8.70 14.40
CA GLN A 54 11.98 7.86 13.89
C GLN A 54 11.85 7.69 12.38
N SER A 55 10.61 7.53 11.90
CA SER A 55 10.28 7.38 10.50
C SER A 55 10.74 8.56 9.65
N LYS A 56 11.51 8.26 8.60
CA LYS A 56 11.79 9.19 7.51
C LYS A 56 10.78 9.00 6.38
N ILE A 57 10.30 10.11 5.82
CA ILE A 57 9.43 10.12 4.64
C ILE A 57 10.28 10.55 3.45
N PHE A 58 10.45 9.65 2.50
CA PHE A 58 11.23 9.88 1.29
C PHE A 58 10.40 10.56 0.21
N GLU A 59 11.09 11.35 -0.63
CA GLU A 59 10.51 12.00 -1.78
C GLU A 59 10.05 10.98 -2.83
N ASN A 60 8.95 11.29 -3.52
CA ASN A 60 8.47 10.47 -4.63
C ASN A 60 9.49 10.52 -5.78
N ALA A 61 9.61 9.42 -6.53
CA ALA A 61 10.39 9.42 -7.78
C ALA A 61 9.68 10.24 -8.86
N TYR A 62 8.35 10.13 -8.93
CA TYR A 62 7.51 10.94 -9.81
C TYR A 62 6.38 11.60 -9.01
N LYS A 63 6.24 12.92 -9.20
CA LYS A 63 5.13 13.74 -8.72
C LYS A 63 4.39 14.29 -9.93
N LEU A 64 3.16 13.83 -10.12
CA LEU A 64 2.30 14.20 -11.24
C LEU A 64 1.16 15.07 -10.70
N ASN A 65 0.85 16.16 -11.38
CA ASN A 65 -0.16 17.15 -10.98
C ASN A 65 -1.58 16.61 -11.21
N THR A 66 -1.76 15.83 -12.27
CA THR A 66 -3.08 15.37 -12.68
C THR A 66 -3.59 14.21 -11.80
N PRO A 67 -4.79 14.32 -11.19
CA PRO A 67 -5.37 13.25 -10.38
C PRO A 67 -6.00 12.16 -11.26
N ALA A 68 -5.13 11.34 -11.86
CA ALA A 68 -5.51 10.22 -12.71
C ALA A 68 -4.59 9.01 -12.44
N SER A 69 -4.81 7.89 -13.16
CA SER A 69 -3.84 6.79 -13.17
C SER A 69 -2.46 7.30 -13.62
N PRO A 70 -1.35 6.75 -13.11
CA PRO A 70 0.01 7.20 -13.41
C PRO A 70 0.29 7.42 -14.90
N HIS A 71 -0.05 6.47 -15.78
CA HIS A 71 0.20 6.64 -17.23
C HIS A 71 -0.46 7.90 -17.81
N LEU A 72 -1.75 8.10 -17.54
CA LEU A 72 -2.54 9.21 -18.05
C LEU A 72 -2.10 10.54 -17.41
N ALA A 73 -1.81 10.52 -16.11
CA ALA A 73 -1.31 11.70 -15.42
C ALA A 73 0.05 12.14 -16.00
N ALA A 74 0.94 11.19 -16.29
CA ALA A 74 2.22 11.46 -16.90
C ALA A 74 2.06 11.99 -18.34
N GLU A 75 1.19 11.39 -19.14
CA GLU A 75 0.88 11.86 -20.50
C GLU A 75 0.40 13.32 -20.51
N ILE A 76 -0.58 13.65 -19.66
CA ILE A 76 -1.14 15.01 -19.55
C ILE A 76 -0.07 16.01 -19.08
N ASP A 77 0.77 15.60 -18.13
CA ASP A 77 1.85 16.42 -17.59
C ASP A 77 3.08 16.50 -18.53
N GLY A 78 3.07 15.79 -19.68
CA GLY A 78 4.19 15.74 -20.63
C GLY A 78 5.43 15.01 -20.08
N ILE A 79 5.22 14.08 -19.15
CA ILE A 79 6.25 13.29 -18.47
C ILE A 79 6.17 11.84 -18.98
N THR A 80 7.33 11.18 -19.09
CA THR A 80 7.40 9.73 -19.30
C THR A 80 7.90 9.05 -18.03
N ILE A 81 7.12 8.10 -17.50
CA ILE A 81 7.55 7.27 -16.38
C ILE A 81 8.45 6.15 -16.91
N ASP A 82 9.74 6.21 -16.57
CA ASP A 82 10.72 5.18 -16.85
C ASP A 82 10.98 4.40 -15.56
N LEU A 83 10.67 3.10 -15.57
CA LEU A 83 10.85 2.20 -14.44
C LEU A 83 12.30 2.24 -13.92
N LYS A 84 13.29 2.45 -14.80
CA LYS A 84 14.71 2.50 -14.44
C LYS A 84 15.10 3.75 -13.64
N GLN A 85 14.29 4.80 -13.67
CA GLN A 85 14.50 6.02 -12.90
C GLN A 85 13.88 5.94 -11.50
N ILE A 86 13.11 4.88 -11.22
CA ILE A 86 12.47 4.67 -9.92
C ILE A 86 13.45 3.92 -9.03
N ILE A 87 14.30 4.70 -8.36
CA ILE A 87 15.34 4.16 -7.47
C ILE A 87 14.80 4.13 -6.04
N GLU A 88 14.85 2.94 -5.43
CA GLU A 88 14.52 2.77 -4.00
C GLU A 88 15.47 3.63 -3.14
N PRO A 89 14.94 4.36 -2.14
CA PRO A 89 15.78 5.11 -1.22
C PRO A 89 16.62 4.21 -0.31
N GLU A 90 17.87 4.62 -0.04
CA GLU A 90 18.74 3.95 0.92
C GLU A 90 18.30 4.22 2.36
N THR A 91 18.10 3.16 3.15
CA THR A 91 17.82 3.21 4.58
C THR A 91 18.27 1.92 5.28
N ASP A 92 18.75 2.05 6.53
CA ASP A 92 19.05 0.92 7.41
C ASP A 92 17.81 0.48 8.23
N ASN A 93 16.68 1.16 8.08
CA ASN A 93 15.43 0.90 8.78
C ASN A 93 14.51 -0.08 8.02
N HIS A 94 13.36 -0.43 8.60
CA HIS A 94 12.24 -0.95 7.83
C HIS A 94 11.78 0.10 6.80
N LEU A 95 11.29 -0.34 5.64
CA LEU A 95 10.77 0.55 4.60
C LEU A 95 9.37 0.10 4.18
N VAL A 96 8.42 1.01 4.22
CA VAL A 96 7.06 0.85 3.68
C VAL A 96 7.02 1.51 2.31
N ILE A 97 6.76 0.72 1.28
CA ILE A 97 6.61 1.17 -0.10
C ILE A 97 5.12 1.16 -0.46
N GLU A 98 4.53 2.32 -0.71
CA GLU A 98 3.12 2.41 -1.09
C GLU A 98 2.93 2.45 -2.61
N GLY A 99 2.20 1.49 -3.16
CA GLY A 99 1.77 1.48 -4.56
C GLY A 99 0.61 2.45 -4.85
N ALA A 100 0.48 2.87 -6.11
CA ALA A 100 -0.63 3.71 -6.56
C ALA A 100 -1.77 2.85 -7.15
N GLY A 101 -3.01 3.01 -6.64
CA GLY A 101 -4.16 2.24 -7.14
C GLY A 101 -4.05 0.73 -6.87
N GLY A 102 -4.33 -0.09 -7.89
CA GLY A 102 -4.24 -1.55 -7.85
C GLY A 102 -2.98 -2.10 -8.54
N ILE A 103 -2.74 -3.41 -8.39
CA ILE A 103 -1.46 -4.04 -8.79
C ILE A 103 -1.12 -3.96 -10.28
N PHE A 104 -2.11 -3.91 -11.16
CA PHE A 104 -1.94 -3.76 -12.61
C PHE A 104 -2.24 -2.35 -13.12
N VAL A 105 -2.28 -1.35 -12.23
CA VAL A 105 -2.37 0.03 -12.68
C VAL A 105 -1.13 0.36 -13.53
N PRO A 106 -1.30 0.89 -14.75
CA PRO A 106 -0.20 1.15 -15.66
C PRO A 106 0.62 2.37 -15.22
N LEU A 107 1.94 2.21 -15.29
CA LEU A 107 2.92 3.27 -15.20
C LEU A 107 3.15 3.91 -16.57
N ASN A 108 3.20 3.06 -17.60
CA ASN A 108 3.38 3.42 -19.00
C ASN A 108 2.71 2.32 -19.87
N GLU A 109 3.05 2.22 -21.16
CA GLU A 109 2.46 1.23 -22.07
C GLU A 109 2.89 -0.23 -21.78
N SER A 110 4.04 -0.44 -21.12
CA SER A 110 4.62 -1.76 -20.86
C SER A 110 4.56 -2.19 -19.39
N ASP A 111 4.75 -1.25 -18.48
CA ASP A 111 4.97 -1.49 -17.06
C ASP A 111 3.74 -1.10 -16.22
N THR A 112 3.56 -1.83 -15.13
CA THR A 112 2.50 -1.63 -14.14
C THR A 112 3.08 -1.58 -12.73
N ILE A 113 2.24 -1.30 -11.73
CA ILE A 113 2.66 -1.24 -10.32
C ILE A 113 3.35 -2.53 -9.84
N ILE A 114 2.97 -3.71 -10.36
CA ILE A 114 3.62 -4.97 -10.01
C ILE A 114 5.11 -4.99 -10.38
N ASP A 115 5.49 -4.24 -11.40
CA ASP A 115 6.86 -4.20 -11.93
C ASP A 115 7.78 -3.32 -11.05
N LEU A 116 7.22 -2.60 -10.06
CA LEU A 116 7.97 -1.91 -9.00
C LEU A 116 8.42 -2.86 -7.86
N ILE A 117 7.85 -4.06 -7.79
CA ILE A 117 8.10 -4.98 -6.68
C ILE A 117 9.44 -5.66 -6.90
N GLN A 118 10.35 -5.50 -5.94
CA GLN A 118 11.65 -6.18 -5.95
C GLN A 118 11.58 -7.54 -5.23
N PRO A 119 12.49 -8.47 -5.53
CA PRO A 119 12.47 -9.83 -4.95
C PRO A 119 12.53 -9.89 -3.41
N ASP A 120 13.11 -8.89 -2.74
CA ASP A 120 13.23 -8.80 -1.29
C ASP A 120 12.03 -8.11 -0.61
N TYR A 121 11.07 -7.63 -1.39
CA TYR A 121 9.86 -6.99 -0.87
C TYR A 121 8.83 -8.03 -0.42
N LYS A 122 8.27 -7.82 0.77
CA LYS A 122 7.10 -8.56 1.25
C LYS A 122 5.83 -7.82 0.87
N VAL A 123 4.95 -8.46 0.10
CA VAL A 123 3.74 -7.79 -0.40
C VAL A 123 2.59 -7.93 0.61
N ILE A 124 2.01 -6.80 1.01
CA ILE A 124 0.79 -6.73 1.82
C ILE A 124 -0.35 -6.21 0.93
N VAL A 125 -1.44 -6.97 0.86
CA VAL A 125 -2.64 -6.59 0.09
C VAL A 125 -3.66 -5.93 1.01
N VAL A 126 -4.15 -4.76 0.63
CA VAL A 126 -5.27 -4.08 1.29
C VAL A 126 -6.57 -4.40 0.57
N SER A 127 -7.48 -5.05 1.27
CA SER A 127 -8.80 -5.46 0.75
C SER A 127 -9.93 -4.75 1.49
N ARG A 128 -10.57 -3.79 0.83
CA ARG A 128 -11.75 -3.09 1.38
C ARG A 128 -13.02 -3.88 1.09
N HIS A 129 -13.93 -3.95 2.06
CA HIS A 129 -15.20 -4.63 1.92
C HIS A 129 -16.19 -3.85 1.04
N TYR A 130 -16.60 -4.48 -0.05
CA TYR A 130 -17.71 -4.06 -0.93
C TYR A 130 -18.15 -5.23 -1.82
N LEU A 131 -19.30 -5.13 -2.49
CA LEU A 131 -19.73 -6.15 -3.44
C LEU A 131 -18.74 -6.26 -4.61
N GLY A 132 -18.10 -7.42 -4.76
CA GLY A 132 -17.03 -7.66 -5.75
C GLY A 132 -15.63 -7.72 -5.15
N SER A 133 -15.43 -7.27 -3.90
CA SER A 133 -14.13 -7.29 -3.21
C SER A 133 -13.50 -8.68 -3.12
N ILE A 134 -14.28 -9.75 -2.95
CA ILE A 134 -13.78 -11.14 -2.99
C ILE A 134 -13.05 -11.41 -4.31
N ASN A 135 -13.71 -11.14 -5.44
CA ASN A 135 -13.14 -11.37 -6.77
C ASN A 135 -11.86 -10.55 -6.95
N HIS A 136 -11.91 -9.24 -6.65
CA HIS A 136 -10.74 -8.37 -6.82
C HIS A 136 -9.57 -8.76 -5.91
N THR A 137 -9.85 -9.25 -4.70
CA THR A 137 -8.82 -9.76 -3.79
C THR A 137 -8.16 -11.00 -4.34
N LEU A 138 -8.96 -11.98 -4.78
CA LEU A 138 -8.42 -13.23 -5.34
C LEU A 138 -7.62 -12.97 -6.61
N LEU A 139 -8.12 -12.14 -7.53
CA LEU A 139 -7.40 -11.75 -8.75
C LEU A 139 -6.08 -11.03 -8.44
N THR A 140 -6.08 -10.14 -7.45
CA THR A 140 -4.86 -9.42 -7.03
C THR A 140 -3.82 -10.39 -6.49
N ILE A 141 -4.22 -11.31 -5.62
CA ILE A 141 -3.31 -12.32 -5.03
C ILE A 141 -2.77 -13.26 -6.12
N GLU A 142 -3.63 -13.71 -7.03
CA GLU A 142 -3.23 -14.58 -8.14
C GLU A 142 -2.24 -13.87 -9.07
N ALA A 143 -2.48 -12.60 -9.41
CA ALA A 143 -1.56 -11.78 -10.20
C ALA A 143 -0.17 -11.67 -9.56
N ILE A 144 -0.11 -11.38 -8.26
CA ILE A 144 1.16 -11.28 -7.50
C ILE A 144 1.92 -12.62 -7.54
N ARG A 145 1.22 -13.73 -7.26
CA ARG A 145 1.80 -15.08 -7.29
C ARG A 145 2.26 -15.51 -8.68
N ASN A 146 1.50 -15.17 -9.72
CA ASN A 146 1.85 -15.48 -11.11
C ASN A 146 3.10 -14.72 -11.59
N ARG A 147 3.46 -13.60 -10.95
CA ARG A 147 4.76 -12.92 -11.16
C ARG A 147 5.89 -13.47 -10.28
N GLY A 148 5.64 -14.51 -9.50
CA GLY A 148 6.63 -15.17 -8.65
C GLY A 148 6.81 -14.55 -7.26
N PHE A 149 5.99 -13.56 -6.90
CA PHE A 149 6.05 -12.92 -5.58
C PHE A 149 5.14 -13.60 -4.56
N GLU A 150 5.55 -13.57 -3.31
CA GLU A 150 4.73 -14.02 -2.19
C GLU A 150 3.88 -12.87 -1.63
N VAL A 151 2.61 -13.15 -1.33
CA VAL A 151 1.76 -12.27 -0.54
C VAL A 151 1.99 -12.61 0.93
N ALA A 152 2.74 -11.78 1.64
CA ALA A 152 3.10 -11.99 3.04
C ALA A 152 1.89 -11.88 3.97
N GLY A 153 0.91 -11.05 3.61
CA GLY A 153 -0.35 -10.98 4.34
C GLY A 153 -1.38 -10.07 3.71
N ILE A 154 -2.55 -10.04 4.34
CA ILE A 154 -3.68 -9.20 3.96
C ILE A 154 -4.12 -8.34 5.14
N ILE A 155 -4.50 -7.10 4.86
CA ILE A 155 -5.20 -6.21 5.78
C ILE A 155 -6.57 -5.93 5.19
N PHE A 156 -7.61 -6.19 5.97
CA PHE A 156 -8.98 -5.87 5.59
C PHE A 156 -9.34 -4.44 6.00
N SER A 157 -10.15 -3.76 5.20
CA SER A 157 -10.62 -2.39 5.48
C SER A 157 -12.14 -2.31 5.42
N GLY A 158 -12.73 -1.63 6.40
CA GLY A 158 -14.17 -1.41 6.53
C GLY A 158 -14.85 -2.35 7.52
N SER A 159 -16.17 -2.19 7.63
CA SER A 159 -17.00 -2.95 8.57
C SER A 159 -16.83 -4.44 8.40
N GLU A 160 -16.66 -5.15 9.52
CA GLU A 160 -16.36 -6.58 9.55
C GLU A 160 -17.31 -7.41 8.66
N ASN A 161 -16.72 -8.30 7.86
CA ASN A 161 -17.46 -9.33 7.14
C ASN A 161 -16.75 -10.67 7.26
N LYS A 162 -16.99 -11.36 8.38
CA LYS A 162 -16.36 -12.65 8.70
C LYS A 162 -16.52 -13.68 7.59
N SER A 163 -17.67 -13.71 6.90
CA SER A 163 -17.91 -14.66 5.81
C SER A 163 -16.95 -14.42 4.64
N THR A 164 -16.84 -13.17 4.19
CA THR A 164 -15.92 -12.73 3.14
C THR A 164 -14.46 -12.98 3.53
N GLU A 165 -14.07 -12.56 4.73
CA GLU A 165 -12.70 -12.67 5.23
C GLU A 165 -12.26 -14.14 5.32
N ASN A 166 -13.07 -14.98 5.97
CA ASN A 166 -12.79 -16.41 6.09
C ASN A 166 -12.70 -17.10 4.73
N LEU A 167 -13.57 -16.74 3.77
CA LEU A 167 -13.52 -17.30 2.42
C LEU A 167 -12.21 -16.98 1.72
N ILE A 168 -11.78 -15.71 1.77
CA ILE A 168 -10.53 -15.24 1.15
C ILE A 168 -9.33 -15.95 1.80
N LEU A 169 -9.26 -15.97 3.13
CA LEU A 169 -8.15 -16.59 3.87
C LEU A 169 -8.07 -18.09 3.58
N ASN A 170 -9.20 -18.82 3.62
CA ASN A 170 -9.22 -20.26 3.33
C ASN A 170 -8.84 -20.60 1.89
N LYS A 171 -9.24 -19.77 0.92
CA LYS A 171 -8.91 -19.99 -0.50
C LYS A 171 -7.46 -19.71 -0.83
N THR A 172 -6.86 -18.73 -0.15
CA THR A 172 -5.55 -18.20 -0.52
C THR A 172 -4.44 -18.73 0.38
N GLY A 173 -4.75 -19.12 1.62
CA GLY A 173 -3.78 -19.57 2.62
C GLY A 173 -2.89 -18.45 3.17
N ILE A 174 -3.17 -17.19 2.86
CA ILE A 174 -2.36 -16.06 3.36
C ILE A 174 -2.73 -15.70 4.80
N LYS A 175 -1.80 -15.07 5.51
CA LYS A 175 -2.02 -14.60 6.87
C LYS A 175 -2.86 -13.31 6.87
N CYS A 176 -3.83 -13.22 7.78
CA CYS A 176 -4.47 -11.95 8.11
C CYS A 176 -3.56 -11.19 9.08
N ILE A 177 -3.13 -9.99 8.71
CA ILE A 177 -2.35 -9.12 9.60
C ILE A 177 -3.29 -8.40 10.56
N GLY A 178 -4.46 -7.98 10.06
CA GLY A 178 -5.46 -7.28 10.85
C GLY A 178 -6.58 -6.71 9.99
N ARG A 179 -7.50 -6.00 10.65
CA ARG A 179 -8.63 -5.33 10.02
C ARG A 179 -8.75 -3.92 10.58
N ILE A 180 -8.94 -2.96 9.69
CA ILE A 180 -9.16 -1.55 10.02
C ILE A 180 -10.66 -1.27 9.88
N ASP A 181 -11.35 -0.92 10.97
CA ASP A 181 -12.78 -0.60 10.98
C ASP A 181 -13.11 0.70 10.22
N GLU A 182 -14.40 0.94 10.02
CA GLU A 182 -14.87 2.28 9.63
C GLU A 182 -14.77 3.21 10.84
N GLU A 183 -13.81 4.12 10.79
CA GLU A 183 -13.63 5.15 11.81
C GLU A 183 -14.22 6.48 11.34
N PRO A 184 -14.80 7.29 12.24
CA PRO A 184 -15.28 8.64 11.88
C PRO A 184 -14.13 9.55 11.43
N TYR A 185 -12.91 9.29 11.91
CA TYR A 185 -11.67 9.94 11.49
C TYR A 185 -10.47 9.08 11.88
N PHE A 186 -9.33 9.29 11.19
CA PHE A 186 -8.05 8.65 11.52
C PHE A 186 -7.05 9.72 11.98
N ASP A 187 -6.94 9.93 13.29
CA ASP A 187 -5.92 10.78 13.90
C ASP A 187 -4.72 9.93 14.39
N GLN A 188 -3.74 10.59 15.02
CA GLN A 188 -2.55 9.91 15.56
C GLN A 188 -2.85 8.87 16.64
N ASN A 189 -3.93 9.00 17.40
CA ASN A 189 -4.27 8.03 18.45
C ASN A 189 -4.87 6.78 17.81
N VAL A 190 -5.82 6.94 16.89
CA VAL A 190 -6.44 5.84 16.15
C VAL A 190 -5.36 5.04 15.39
N ILE A 191 -4.44 5.73 14.71
CA ILE A 191 -3.34 5.07 13.99
C ILE A 191 -2.45 4.26 14.94
N ARG A 192 -2.14 4.80 16.12
CA ARG A 192 -1.32 4.11 17.13
C ARG A 192 -2.01 2.88 17.72
N GLU A 193 -3.31 2.96 17.96
CA GLU A 193 -4.10 1.81 18.44
C GLU A 193 -4.06 0.65 17.44
N TYR A 194 -4.29 0.92 16.16
CA TYR A 194 -4.13 -0.10 15.12
C TYR A 194 -2.68 -0.57 14.97
N ALA A 195 -1.71 0.34 15.12
CA ALA A 195 -0.30 0.01 15.03
C ALA A 195 0.09 -1.00 16.11
N ASP A 196 -0.34 -0.79 17.36
CA ASP A 196 -0.09 -1.70 18.48
C ASP A 196 -0.80 -3.05 18.27
N LEU A 197 -2.03 -3.04 17.74
CA LEU A 197 -2.75 -4.26 17.40
C LEU A 197 -2.06 -5.09 16.30
N PHE A 198 -1.42 -4.45 15.33
CA PHE A 198 -0.85 -5.13 14.16
C PHE A 198 0.64 -5.46 14.35
N ARG A 199 1.31 -4.84 15.34
CA ARG A 199 2.77 -4.88 15.53
C ARG A 199 3.35 -6.29 15.53
N ASP A 200 2.82 -7.19 16.35
CA ASP A 200 3.34 -8.55 16.47
C ASP A 200 3.16 -9.34 15.17
N ASN A 201 2.01 -9.19 14.51
CA ASN A 201 1.74 -9.84 13.23
C ASN A 201 2.69 -9.31 12.13
N LEU A 202 2.98 -8.01 12.13
CA LEU A 202 3.91 -7.37 11.19
C LEU A 202 5.36 -7.80 11.41
N LEU A 203 5.80 -7.91 12.68
CA LEU A 203 7.15 -8.39 13.03
C LEU A 203 7.35 -9.88 12.73
N ALA A 204 6.27 -10.66 12.68
CA ALA A 204 6.27 -12.09 12.36
C ALA A 204 6.16 -12.42 10.86
N LEU A 205 6.07 -11.40 9.98
CA LEU A 205 6.06 -11.58 8.53
C LEU A 205 7.41 -12.07 8.01
#